data_AF-A0AAW0IGL6-F1
#
_entry.id   AF-A0AAW0IGL6-F1
#
_cell.length_a   1.000
_cell.length_b   1.000
_cell.length_c   1.000
_cell.angle_alpha   90.00
_cell.angle_beta   90.00
_cell.angle_gamma   90.00
#
_symmetry.space_group_name_H-M   'P 1'
#
loop_
_entity.id
_entity.type
_entity.pdbx_description
1 polymer ?
#
loop_
_entity_poly.entity_id
_entity_poly.type
_entity_poly.pdbx_seq_one_letter_code
_entity_poly.pdbx_strand_id
1 'polypeptide(L)'
;MDCCFGSVLLSLHWHPGFIAIIFCCWILTTLCWVLTGIDFFLHNFGKDTCSAFVGFEQDPHNSSLSSLLPCKSTSFSQKLLVEIGNNIHTFIDRLNSKISEYYKMLGLDSGFKLVCQPFSGAPDYSYLPYSCPKDAIQVGDLPKNSSKECQSKGKLLPEGSFNMISAYSYSVQSLLDVYPDVQSLVECTFVKDRFSDVVSHQCKPFSNSIRLLWSSMLSLSIFMVVLVLIWVTKAYQDRGRSFTMCSITPNL
;
A
#
# COMPACT_ATOMS: atom_id res chain seq x y z
N MET A 1 66.12 29.44 -25.19
CA MET A 1 65.40 28.16 -25.39
C MET A 1 64.24 27.98 -24.41
N ASP A 2 64.05 28.92 -23.47
CA ASP A 2 63.13 28.78 -22.34
C ASP A 2 61.66 29.10 -22.66
N CYS A 3 61.38 29.82 -23.75
CA CYS A 3 60.01 30.12 -24.18
C CYS A 3 59.27 28.89 -24.77
N CYS A 4 59.97 27.98 -25.47
CA CYS A 4 59.33 26.78 -26.02
C CYS A 4 58.95 25.76 -24.93
N PHE A 5 59.75 25.66 -23.86
CA PHE A 5 59.50 24.68 -22.81
C PHE A 5 58.27 25.06 -21.96
N GLY A 6 58.06 26.36 -21.70
CA GLY A 6 56.88 26.89 -21.03
C GLY A 6 55.58 26.67 -21.82
N SER A 7 55.57 26.91 -23.14
CA SER A 7 54.39 26.68 -24.00
C SER A 7 54.02 25.20 -24.13
N VAL A 8 55.00 24.29 -24.13
CA VAL A 8 54.74 22.84 -24.17
C VAL A 8 54.17 22.34 -22.84
N LEU A 9 54.69 22.81 -21.70
CA LEU A 9 54.17 22.45 -20.36
C LEU A 9 52.75 23.00 -20.13
N LEU A 10 52.47 24.22 -20.59
CA LEU A 10 51.14 24.84 -20.50
C LEU A 10 50.11 24.11 -21.40
N SER A 11 50.53 23.65 -22.58
CA SER A 11 49.67 22.90 -23.50
C SER A 11 49.41 21.48 -22.99
N LEU A 12 50.40 20.84 -22.35
CA LEU A 12 50.28 19.49 -21.76
C LEU A 12 49.39 19.46 -20.51
N HIS A 13 49.32 20.56 -19.74
CA HIS A 13 48.44 20.69 -18.57
C HIS A 13 46.96 20.94 -18.94
N TRP A 14 46.69 21.45 -20.14
CA TRP A 14 45.36 21.89 -20.57
C TRP A 14 44.56 20.80 -21.31
N HIS A 15 45.26 19.94 -22.05
CA HIS A 15 44.70 18.75 -22.68
C HIS A 15 43.95 17.80 -21.71
N PRO A 16 44.49 17.43 -20.53
CA PRO A 16 43.80 16.52 -19.63
C PRO A 16 42.50 17.12 -19.06
N GLY A 17 42.45 18.43 -18.81
CA GLY A 17 41.24 19.11 -18.35
C GLY A 17 40.14 19.12 -19.40
N PHE A 18 40.47 19.42 -20.66
CA PHE A 18 39.50 19.40 -21.76
C PHE A 18 38.98 17.99 -22.06
N ILE A 19 39.85 16.98 -22.04
CA ILE A 19 39.47 15.57 -22.21
C ILE A 19 38.57 15.12 -21.05
N ALA A 20 38.87 15.50 -19.81
CA ALA A 20 38.04 15.20 -18.65
C ALA A 20 36.64 15.83 -18.77
N ILE A 21 36.53 17.07 -19.24
CA ILE A 21 35.23 17.73 -19.48
C ILE A 21 34.42 16.97 -20.53
N ILE A 22 35.04 16.54 -21.64
CA ILE A 22 34.36 15.75 -22.67
C ILE A 22 33.82 14.45 -22.08
N PHE A 23 34.64 13.72 -21.31
CA PHE A 23 34.20 12.49 -20.65
C PHE A 23 33.06 12.73 -19.66
N CYS A 24 33.15 13.76 -18.82
CA CYS A 24 32.09 14.15 -17.90
C CYS A 24 30.80 14.52 -18.63
N CYS A 25 30.88 15.27 -19.74
CA CYS A 25 29.71 15.61 -20.56
C CYS A 25 29.03 14.37 -21.15
N TRP A 26 29.79 13.37 -21.62
CA TRP A 26 29.22 12.12 -22.12
C TRP A 26 28.52 11.32 -21.01
N ILE A 27 29.16 11.18 -19.84
CA ILE A 27 28.58 10.49 -18.68
C ILE A 27 27.29 11.20 -18.21
N LEU A 28 27.31 12.53 -18.12
CA LEU A 28 26.13 13.30 -17.74
C LEU A 28 25.03 13.19 -18.79
N THR A 29 25.37 13.18 -20.07
CA THR A 29 24.38 13.01 -21.15
C THR A 29 23.68 11.66 -21.07
N THR A 30 24.44 10.57 -20.89
CA THR A 30 23.86 9.22 -20.75
C THR A 30 22.99 9.12 -19.49
N LEU A 31 23.46 9.68 -18.37
CA LEU A 31 22.72 9.69 -17.11
C LEU A 31 21.42 10.50 -17.22
N CYS A 32 21.47 11.70 -17.83
CA CYS A 32 20.28 12.50 -18.10
C CYS A 32 19.29 11.77 -18.99
N TRP A 33 19.75 11.05 -20.02
CA TRP A 33 18.88 10.29 -20.91
C TRP A 33 18.13 9.18 -20.17
N VAL A 34 18.85 8.41 -19.33
CA VAL A 34 18.25 7.36 -18.49
C VAL A 34 17.26 7.95 -17.48
N LEU A 35 17.64 9.01 -16.76
CA LEU A 35 16.76 9.63 -15.76
C LEU A 35 15.51 10.23 -16.40
N THR A 36 15.62 10.83 -17.59
CA THR A 36 14.46 11.36 -18.33
C THR A 36 13.51 10.24 -18.75
N GLY A 37 14.05 9.08 -19.16
CA GLY A 37 13.24 7.90 -19.47
C GLY A 37 12.48 7.38 -18.24
N ILE A 38 13.15 7.30 -17.08
CA ILE A 38 12.54 6.89 -15.81
C ILE A 38 11.46 7.91 -15.39
N ASP A 39 11.76 9.20 -15.44
CA ASP A 39 10.81 10.27 -15.11
C ASP A 39 9.55 10.22 -15.99
N PHE A 40 9.73 10.08 -17.30
CA PHE A 40 8.63 9.94 -18.24
C PHE A 40 7.75 8.73 -17.91
N PHE A 41 8.35 7.58 -17.62
CA PHE A 41 7.61 6.38 -17.23
C PHE A 41 6.84 6.61 -15.93
N LEU A 42 7.50 7.13 -14.89
CA LEU A 42 6.88 7.38 -13.59
C LEU A 42 5.74 8.41 -13.69
N HIS A 43 5.92 9.48 -14.47
CA HIS A 43 4.90 10.50 -14.67
C HIS A 43 3.63 9.91 -15.31
N ASN A 44 3.76 9.13 -16.38
CA ASN A 44 2.61 8.50 -17.02
C ASN A 44 1.97 7.44 -16.11
N PHE A 45 2.77 6.54 -15.56
CA PHE A 45 2.29 5.48 -14.68
C PHE A 45 1.55 6.04 -13.46
N GLY A 46 2.13 7.04 -12.78
CA GLY A 46 1.50 7.66 -11.63
C GLY A 46 0.26 8.46 -12.00
N LYS A 47 0.26 9.18 -13.14
CA LYS A 47 -0.93 9.89 -13.62
C LYS A 47 -2.08 8.93 -13.92
N ASP A 48 -1.80 7.85 -14.62
CA ASP A 48 -2.82 6.85 -14.99
C ASP A 48 -3.36 6.14 -13.74
N THR A 49 -2.46 5.72 -12.84
CA THR A 49 -2.83 5.07 -11.57
C THR A 49 -3.67 6.00 -10.70
N CYS A 50 -3.24 7.25 -10.52
CA CYS A 50 -3.97 8.24 -9.73
C CYS A 50 -5.32 8.61 -10.35
N SER A 51 -5.39 8.72 -11.69
CA SER A 51 -6.67 8.93 -12.38
C SER A 51 -7.63 7.77 -12.16
N ALA A 52 -7.12 6.53 -12.15
CA ALA A 52 -7.91 5.35 -11.89
C ALA A 52 -8.44 5.31 -10.44
N PHE A 53 -7.62 5.68 -9.45
CA PHE A 53 -8.06 5.78 -8.05
C PHE A 53 -9.08 6.90 -7.84
N VAL A 54 -8.88 8.07 -8.43
CA VAL A 54 -9.87 9.18 -8.38
C VAL A 54 -11.19 8.76 -9.04
N GLY A 55 -11.13 8.05 -10.17
CA GLY A 55 -12.31 7.51 -10.84
C GLY A 55 -13.07 6.50 -9.96
N PHE A 56 -12.36 5.63 -9.24
CA PHE A 56 -12.98 4.71 -8.29
C PHE A 56 -13.60 5.42 -7.08
N GLU A 57 -12.97 6.47 -6.55
CA GLU A 57 -13.50 7.23 -5.42
C GLU A 57 -14.87 7.88 -5.76
N GLN A 58 -15.03 8.35 -7.00
CA GLN A 58 -16.26 8.94 -7.51
C GLN A 58 -17.38 7.92 -7.72
N ASP A 59 -17.09 6.82 -8.42
CA ASP A 59 -18.04 5.74 -8.64
C ASP A 59 -17.36 4.36 -8.53
N PRO A 60 -17.42 3.72 -7.35
CA PRO A 60 -16.83 2.40 -7.12
C PRO A 60 -17.44 1.28 -7.99
N HIS A 61 -18.62 1.48 -8.57
CA HIS A 61 -19.33 0.47 -9.36
C HIS A 61 -19.12 0.63 -10.87
N ASN A 62 -18.85 1.85 -11.35
CA ASN A 62 -18.59 2.14 -12.76
C ASN A 62 -17.18 2.72 -12.99
N SER A 63 -16.15 2.07 -12.47
CA SER A 63 -14.75 2.46 -12.67
C SER A 63 -13.93 1.34 -13.31
N SER A 64 -12.71 1.67 -13.76
CA SER A 64 -11.76 0.69 -14.28
C SER A 64 -11.30 -0.33 -13.24
N LEU A 65 -11.39 -0.02 -11.94
CA LEU A 65 -11.04 -0.93 -10.85
C LEU A 65 -12.22 -1.79 -10.35
N SER A 66 -13.45 -1.48 -10.75
CA SER A 66 -14.66 -2.16 -10.27
C SER A 66 -14.71 -3.65 -10.63
N SER A 67 -14.04 -4.07 -11.71
CA SER A 67 -13.97 -5.47 -12.13
C SER A 67 -12.93 -6.30 -11.37
N LEU A 68 -11.93 -5.65 -10.76
CA LEU A 68 -10.82 -6.30 -10.07
C LEU A 68 -11.11 -6.50 -8.58
N LEU A 69 -11.96 -5.66 -8.00
CA LEU A 69 -12.28 -5.66 -6.59
C LEU A 69 -13.62 -6.38 -6.33
N PRO A 70 -13.79 -7.05 -5.18
CA PRO A 70 -15.06 -7.70 -4.79
C PRO A 70 -16.13 -6.68 -4.36
N CYS A 71 -16.27 -5.61 -5.13
CA CYS A 71 -17.06 -4.42 -4.88
C CYS A 71 -18.35 -4.46 -5.71
N LYS A 72 -19.35 -5.23 -5.25
CA LYS A 72 -20.65 -5.35 -5.92
C LYS A 72 -21.62 -4.25 -5.48
N SER A 73 -22.76 -4.15 -6.17
CA SER A 73 -23.78 -3.13 -5.86
C SER A 73 -24.28 -3.26 -4.42
N THR A 74 -24.63 -2.14 -3.80
CA THR A 74 -25.17 -2.09 -2.43
C THR A 74 -26.30 -3.10 -2.19
N SER A 75 -27.17 -3.30 -3.18
CA SER A 75 -28.28 -4.26 -3.11
C SER A 75 -27.84 -5.73 -3.05
N PHE A 76 -26.76 -6.10 -3.75
CA PHE A 76 -26.20 -7.45 -3.69
C PHE A 76 -25.48 -7.65 -2.36
N SER A 77 -24.68 -6.66 -1.95
CA SER A 77 -23.95 -6.63 -0.69
C SER A 77 -24.87 -6.83 0.51
N GLN A 78 -25.97 -6.08 0.58
CA GLN A 78 -26.97 -6.23 1.63
C GLN A 78 -27.61 -7.62 1.64
N LYS A 79 -28.02 -8.14 0.47
CA LYS A 79 -28.60 -9.48 0.37
C LYS A 79 -27.64 -10.57 0.87
N LEU A 80 -26.38 -10.51 0.46
CA LEU A 80 -25.35 -11.46 0.87
C LEU A 80 -25.10 -11.40 2.39
N LEU A 81 -25.00 -10.20 2.97
CA LEU A 81 -24.78 -10.02 4.40
C LEU A 81 -25.95 -10.51 5.24
N VAL A 82 -27.19 -10.21 4.81
CA VAL A 82 -28.43 -10.71 5.42
C VAL A 82 -28.50 -12.23 5.34
N GLU A 83 -28.13 -12.83 4.20
CA GLU A 83 -28.13 -14.29 4.03
C GLU A 83 -27.11 -14.97 4.97
N ILE A 84 -25.89 -14.43 5.07
CA ILE A 84 -24.87 -14.93 6.00
C ILE A 84 -25.35 -14.77 7.45
N GLY A 85 -25.86 -13.59 7.82
CA GLY A 85 -26.35 -13.31 9.15
C GLY A 85 -27.50 -14.24 9.56
N ASN A 86 -28.46 -14.46 8.66
CA ASN A 86 -29.57 -15.39 8.85
C ASN A 86 -29.10 -16.83 9.08
N ASN A 87 -28.14 -17.31 8.29
CA ASN A 87 -27.62 -18.67 8.42
C ASN A 87 -26.93 -18.89 9.76
N ILE A 88 -26.13 -17.93 10.21
CA ILE A 88 -25.44 -18.02 11.51
C ILE A 88 -26.44 -17.89 12.67
N HIS A 89 -27.39 -16.93 12.58
CA HIS A 89 -28.45 -16.76 13.57
C HIS A 89 -29.27 -18.03 13.75
N THR A 90 -29.75 -18.61 12.64
CA THR A 90 -30.55 -19.84 12.65
C THR A 90 -29.75 -21.02 13.22
N PHE A 91 -28.45 -21.10 12.92
CA PHE A 91 -27.59 -22.17 13.44
C PHE A 91 -27.43 -22.09 14.96
N ILE A 92 -27.10 -20.91 15.50
CA ILE A 92 -26.92 -20.70 16.93
C ILE A 92 -28.26 -20.87 17.68
N ASP A 93 -29.37 -20.38 17.14
CA ASP A 93 -30.70 -20.62 17.70
C ASP A 93 -31.03 -22.12 17.78
N ARG A 94 -30.71 -22.87 16.72
CA ARG A 94 -30.89 -24.33 16.71
C ARG A 94 -29.98 -25.02 17.73
N LEU A 95 -28.76 -24.55 17.94
CA LEU A 95 -27.89 -25.05 18.99
C LEU A 95 -28.45 -24.74 20.39
N ASN A 96 -28.83 -23.49 20.64
CA ASN A 96 -29.36 -23.04 21.93
C ASN A 96 -30.67 -23.75 22.29
N SER A 97 -31.54 -24.01 21.32
CA SER A 97 -32.76 -24.81 21.54
C SER A 97 -32.43 -26.25 21.94
N LYS A 98 -31.45 -26.91 21.31
CA LYS A 98 -31.03 -28.28 21.65
C LYS A 98 -30.35 -28.37 23.01
N ILE A 99 -29.54 -27.37 23.35
CA ILE A 99 -28.95 -27.22 24.69
C ILE A 99 -30.07 -27.11 25.72
N SER A 100 -31.05 -26.24 25.49
CA SER A 100 -32.19 -26.04 26.39
C SER A 100 -33.01 -27.32 26.57
N GLU A 101 -33.25 -28.07 25.49
CA GLU A 101 -33.95 -29.37 25.52
C GLU A 101 -33.20 -30.39 26.39
N TYR A 102 -31.87 -30.47 26.24
CA TYR A 102 -31.04 -31.38 27.01
C TYR A 102 -31.02 -31.05 28.51
N TYR A 103 -30.93 -29.77 28.87
CA TYR A 103 -30.99 -29.34 30.28
C TYR A 103 -32.35 -29.59 30.92
N LYS A 104 -33.45 -29.38 30.18
CA LYS A 104 -34.80 -29.73 30.63
C LYS A 104 -34.94 -31.22 30.89
N MET A 105 -34.39 -32.08 30.02
CA MET A 105 -34.38 -33.53 30.22
C MET A 105 -33.62 -33.95 31.49
N LEU A 106 -32.62 -33.17 31.91
CA LEU A 106 -31.86 -33.38 33.13
C LEU A 106 -32.53 -32.81 34.39
N GLY A 107 -33.71 -32.19 34.27
CA GLY A 107 -34.42 -31.56 35.39
C GLY A 107 -33.76 -30.28 35.91
N LEU A 108 -32.91 -29.62 35.11
CA LEU A 108 -32.36 -28.31 35.41
C LEU A 108 -33.18 -27.23 34.68
N ASP A 109 -34.14 -26.64 35.40
CA ASP A 109 -35.03 -25.59 34.86
C ASP A 109 -34.39 -24.19 34.81
N SER A 110 -33.25 -23.98 35.47
CA SER A 110 -32.58 -22.68 35.55
C SER A 110 -31.07 -22.81 35.73
N GLY A 111 -30.30 -21.85 35.19
CA GLY A 111 -28.86 -21.74 35.41
C GLY A 111 -27.95 -22.36 34.34
N PHE A 112 -28.49 -22.79 33.20
CA PHE A 112 -27.68 -23.21 32.05
C PHE A 112 -27.23 -22.00 31.23
N LYS A 113 -25.99 -22.04 30.76
CA LYS A 113 -25.42 -20.99 29.90
C LYS A 113 -25.69 -21.31 28.44
N LEU A 114 -26.25 -20.36 27.71
CA LEU A 114 -26.45 -20.44 26.26
C LEU A 114 -25.23 -19.89 25.51
N VAL A 115 -25.11 -20.29 24.25
CA VAL A 115 -24.11 -19.74 23.34
C VAL A 115 -24.54 -18.33 22.92
N CYS A 116 -23.59 -17.40 22.95
CA CYS A 116 -23.77 -16.01 22.52
C CYS A 116 -24.27 -15.95 21.08
N GLN A 117 -25.34 -15.19 20.86
CA GLN A 117 -25.94 -14.91 19.56
C GLN A 117 -25.50 -13.50 19.10
N PRO A 118 -24.53 -13.40 18.17
CA PRO A 118 -23.96 -12.11 17.80
C PRO A 118 -24.67 -11.46 16.61
N PHE A 119 -25.77 -12.03 16.09
CA PHE A 119 -26.59 -11.42 15.03
C PHE A 119 -28.00 -11.11 15.51
N SER A 120 -28.58 -9.98 15.12
CA SER A 120 -29.98 -9.65 15.38
C SER A 120 -30.94 -10.62 14.70
N GLY A 121 -32.22 -10.57 15.07
CA GLY A 121 -33.27 -11.29 14.34
C GLY A 121 -33.61 -10.67 12.99
N ALA A 122 -34.56 -11.30 12.30
CA ALA A 122 -35.15 -10.81 11.06
C ALA A 122 -35.70 -9.37 11.20
N PRO A 123 -35.70 -8.57 10.12
CA PRO A 123 -35.28 -8.94 8.75
C PRO A 123 -33.79 -8.70 8.46
N ASP A 124 -33.11 -7.89 9.26
CA ASP A 124 -31.81 -7.31 8.89
C ASP A 124 -30.61 -8.17 9.29
N TYR A 125 -30.77 -9.07 10.27
CA TYR A 125 -29.71 -9.97 10.79
C TYR A 125 -28.36 -9.27 10.98
N SER A 126 -28.38 -8.07 11.56
CA SER A 126 -27.20 -7.23 11.72
C SER A 126 -26.24 -7.80 12.76
N TYR A 127 -24.94 -7.66 12.52
CA TYR A 127 -23.90 -8.10 13.45
C TYR A 127 -23.80 -7.17 14.67
N LEU A 128 -24.00 -7.74 15.85
CA LEU A 128 -24.05 -7.10 17.17
C LEU A 128 -23.18 -7.90 18.16
N PRO A 129 -21.84 -7.82 18.08
CA PRO A 129 -20.95 -8.61 18.95
C PRO A 129 -21.11 -8.29 20.44
N TYR A 130 -21.61 -7.10 20.77
CA TYR A 130 -21.78 -6.63 22.15
C TYR A 130 -23.18 -6.87 22.73
N SER A 131 -24.11 -7.47 21.99
CA SER A 131 -25.48 -7.74 22.49
C SER A 131 -25.58 -8.99 23.37
N CYS A 132 -24.47 -9.71 23.57
CA CYS A 132 -24.49 -10.96 24.32
C CYS A 132 -24.52 -10.75 25.84
N PRO A 133 -25.35 -11.53 26.57
CA PRO A 133 -25.33 -11.55 28.03
C PRO A 133 -23.94 -11.88 28.58
N LYS A 134 -23.57 -11.28 29.73
CA LYS A 134 -22.25 -11.49 30.36
C LYS A 134 -21.99 -12.94 30.78
N ASP A 135 -23.05 -13.72 30.96
CA ASP A 135 -23.04 -15.13 31.34
C ASP A 135 -23.13 -16.08 30.14
N ALA A 136 -23.28 -15.56 28.92
CA ALA A 136 -23.30 -16.37 27.70
C ALA A 136 -21.90 -16.92 27.36
N ILE A 137 -21.86 -18.11 26.76
CA ILE A 137 -20.64 -18.74 26.29
C ILE A 137 -20.29 -18.17 24.93
N GLN A 138 -19.09 -17.60 24.78
CA GLN A 138 -18.60 -17.21 23.44
C GLN A 138 -18.31 -18.45 22.61
N VAL A 139 -18.54 -18.37 21.29
CA VAL A 139 -18.35 -19.53 20.41
C VAL A 139 -16.89 -20.00 20.46
N GLY A 140 -15.91 -19.08 20.46
CA GLY A 140 -14.47 -19.40 20.58
C GLY A 140 -14.02 -20.03 21.89
N ASP A 141 -14.86 -19.98 22.94
CA ASP A 141 -14.55 -20.56 24.25
C ASP A 141 -14.97 -22.04 24.36
N LEU A 142 -15.64 -22.59 23.35
CA LEU A 142 -16.03 -24.00 23.30
C LEU A 142 -14.85 -24.88 22.85
N PRO A 143 -14.61 -26.05 23.47
CA PRO A 143 -15.25 -26.59 24.67
C PRO A 143 -14.58 -26.14 25.99
N LYS A 144 -13.55 -25.28 25.96
CA LYS A 144 -12.71 -24.94 27.12
C LYS A 144 -13.46 -24.38 28.33
N ASN A 145 -14.52 -23.59 28.10
CA ASN A 145 -15.29 -22.94 29.16
C ASN A 145 -16.60 -23.68 29.51
N SER A 146 -16.75 -24.95 29.10
CA SER A 146 -17.86 -25.79 29.56
C SER A 146 -17.64 -26.20 31.02
N SER A 147 -17.79 -25.23 31.93
CA SER A 147 -17.80 -25.32 33.40
C SER A 147 -16.69 -26.17 34.06
N LYS A 148 -15.93 -25.57 34.98
CA LYS A 148 -15.07 -26.30 35.94
C LYS A 148 -15.81 -27.43 36.68
N GLU A 149 -17.14 -27.32 36.74
CA GLU A 149 -18.07 -28.31 37.31
C GLU A 149 -18.24 -29.56 36.41
N CYS A 150 -18.11 -29.43 35.10
CA CYS A 150 -18.13 -30.55 34.14
C CYS A 150 -16.85 -31.40 34.25
N GLN A 151 -15.71 -30.72 34.48
CA GLN A 151 -14.43 -31.36 34.78
C GLN A 151 -14.46 -32.08 36.15
N SER A 152 -15.19 -31.52 37.13
CA SER A 152 -15.38 -32.11 38.46
C SER A 152 -16.30 -33.34 38.49
N LYS A 153 -17.25 -33.48 37.55
CA LYS A 153 -18.25 -34.56 37.55
C LYS A 153 -17.93 -35.74 36.61
N GLY A 154 -16.72 -35.81 36.06
CA GLY A 154 -16.18 -37.03 35.45
C GLY A 154 -16.76 -37.47 34.10
N LYS A 155 -17.65 -36.69 33.46
CA LYS A 155 -18.06 -36.96 32.07
C LYS A 155 -17.11 -36.25 31.10
N LEU A 156 -15.97 -36.87 30.86
CA LEU A 156 -15.04 -36.43 29.83
C LEU A 156 -15.67 -36.68 28.44
N LEU A 157 -15.73 -35.64 27.61
CA LEU A 157 -16.04 -35.79 26.20
C LEU A 157 -14.99 -36.73 25.56
N PRO A 158 -15.39 -37.68 24.70
CA PRO A 158 -14.43 -38.44 23.92
C PRO A 158 -13.50 -37.51 23.14
N GLU A 159 -12.23 -37.86 23.04
CA GLU A 159 -11.18 -37.02 22.43
C GLU A 159 -11.55 -36.57 21.00
N GLY A 160 -12.14 -37.46 20.21
CA GLY A 160 -12.61 -37.14 18.85
C GLY A 160 -13.66 -36.02 18.83
N SER A 161 -14.66 -36.09 19.72
CA SER A 161 -15.70 -35.06 19.83
C SER A 161 -15.13 -33.74 20.36
N PHE A 162 -14.19 -33.80 21.31
CA PHE A 162 -13.50 -32.62 21.84
C PHE A 162 -12.72 -31.89 20.75
N ASN A 163 -11.90 -32.60 19.98
CA ASN A 163 -11.10 -32.04 18.89
C ASN A 163 -12.00 -31.44 17.80
N MET A 164 -13.09 -32.14 17.45
CA MET A 164 -14.05 -31.65 16.46
C MET A 164 -14.75 -30.36 16.91
N ILE A 165 -15.26 -30.30 18.14
CA ILE A 165 -15.93 -29.10 18.67
C ILE A 165 -14.95 -27.94 18.76
N SER A 166 -13.71 -28.19 19.21
CA SER A 166 -12.69 -27.15 19.27
C SER A 166 -12.35 -26.61 17.89
N ALA A 167 -12.22 -27.47 16.88
CA ALA A 167 -11.95 -27.03 15.50
C ALA A 167 -13.09 -26.17 14.93
N TYR A 168 -14.35 -26.55 15.18
CA TYR A 168 -15.50 -25.76 14.75
C TYR A 168 -15.60 -24.43 15.49
N SER A 169 -15.40 -24.43 16.80
CA SER A 169 -15.39 -23.24 17.65
C SER A 169 -14.38 -22.20 17.14
N TYR A 170 -13.12 -22.60 16.95
CA TYR A 170 -12.09 -21.71 16.42
C TYR A 170 -12.41 -21.21 15.01
N SER A 171 -12.94 -22.09 14.14
CA SER A 171 -13.29 -21.70 12.77
C SER A 171 -14.40 -20.65 12.75
N VAL A 172 -15.45 -20.82 13.56
CA VAL A 172 -16.54 -19.84 13.65
C VAL A 172 -16.04 -18.56 14.30
N GLN A 173 -15.23 -18.62 15.35
CA GLN A 173 -14.66 -17.41 15.95
C GLN A 173 -13.82 -16.63 14.93
N SER A 174 -12.96 -17.30 14.17
CA SER A 174 -12.17 -16.68 13.11
C SER A 174 -13.05 -16.01 12.05
N LEU A 175 -14.17 -16.65 11.65
CA LEU A 175 -15.14 -16.04 10.75
C LEU A 175 -15.77 -14.78 11.35
N LEU A 176 -16.17 -14.82 12.64
CA LEU A 176 -16.77 -13.67 13.33
C LEU A 176 -15.78 -12.51 13.51
N ASP A 177 -14.50 -12.81 13.72
CA ASP A 177 -13.44 -11.81 13.87
C ASP A 177 -13.20 -11.05 12.55
N VAL A 178 -13.30 -11.75 11.42
CA VAL A 178 -13.09 -11.18 10.08
C VAL A 178 -14.40 -10.66 9.45
N TYR A 179 -15.56 -10.95 10.04
CA TYR A 179 -16.87 -10.54 9.50
C TYR A 179 -17.00 -9.02 9.28
N PRO A 180 -16.60 -8.13 10.21
CA PRO A 180 -16.67 -6.68 9.98
C PRO A 180 -15.84 -6.22 8.78
N ASP A 181 -14.67 -6.83 8.57
CA ASP A 181 -13.80 -6.52 7.43
C ASP A 181 -14.46 -6.99 6.12
N VAL A 182 -15.04 -8.20 6.10
CA VAL A 182 -15.80 -8.70 4.94
C VAL A 182 -17.00 -7.81 4.64
N GLN A 183 -17.72 -7.36 5.66
CA GLN A 183 -18.83 -6.43 5.51
C GLN A 183 -18.37 -5.13 4.86
N SER A 184 -17.32 -4.51 5.38
CA SER A 184 -16.77 -3.26 4.83
C SER A 184 -16.22 -3.42 3.39
N LEU A 185 -15.67 -4.59 3.07
CA LEU A 185 -15.15 -4.91 1.74
C LEU A 185 -16.28 -5.05 0.72
N VAL A 186 -17.35 -5.75 1.08
CA VAL A 186 -18.52 -5.99 0.22
C VAL A 186 -19.35 -4.71 0.06
N GLU A 187 -19.38 -3.82 1.06
CA GLU A 187 -19.96 -2.47 0.97
C GLU A 187 -19.02 -1.45 0.29
N CYS A 188 -17.81 -1.84 -0.10
CA CYS A 188 -16.76 -1.01 -0.69
C CYS A 188 -16.21 0.13 0.18
N THR A 189 -16.60 0.24 1.45
CA THR A 189 -16.15 1.32 2.34
C THR A 189 -14.65 1.20 2.60
N PHE A 190 -14.17 0.01 2.97
CA PHE A 190 -12.74 -0.22 3.22
C PHE A 190 -11.85 0.15 2.03
N VAL A 191 -12.22 -0.30 0.83
CA VAL A 191 -11.41 -0.06 -0.37
C VAL A 191 -11.47 1.40 -0.79
N LYS A 192 -12.65 2.01 -0.72
CA LYS A 192 -12.83 3.44 -1.00
C LYS A 192 -12.00 4.31 -0.06
N ASP A 193 -12.02 4.02 1.24
CA ASP A 193 -11.26 4.78 2.23
C ASP A 193 -9.76 4.66 1.99
N ARG A 194 -9.27 3.44 1.68
CA ARG A 194 -7.85 3.23 1.35
C ARG A 194 -7.42 3.95 0.09
N PHE A 195 -8.25 3.96 -0.95
CA PHE A 195 -7.92 4.69 -2.17
C PHE A 195 -8.01 6.20 -1.99
N SER A 196 -8.98 6.70 -1.22
CA SER A 196 -9.06 8.13 -0.87
C SER A 196 -7.80 8.58 -0.08
N ASP A 197 -7.31 7.74 0.82
CA ASP A 197 -6.05 7.98 1.54
C ASP A 197 -4.85 8.03 0.58
N VAL A 198 -4.76 7.09 -0.36
CA VAL A 198 -3.68 7.07 -1.39
C VAL A 198 -3.77 8.29 -2.32
N VAL A 199 -4.98 8.67 -2.76
CA VAL A 199 -5.19 9.84 -3.63
C VAL A 199 -4.76 11.12 -2.91
N SER A 200 -5.15 11.28 -1.65
CA SER A 200 -4.82 12.48 -0.87
C SER A 200 -3.33 12.54 -0.49
N HIS A 201 -2.74 11.43 -0.03
CA HIS A 201 -1.39 11.40 0.52
C HIS A 201 -0.29 11.01 -0.46
N GLN A 202 -0.57 10.34 -1.57
CA GLN A 202 0.48 9.85 -2.49
C GLN A 202 0.41 10.54 -3.85
N CYS A 203 -0.77 10.69 -4.45
CA CYS A 203 -0.89 11.23 -5.80
C CYS A 203 -0.46 12.70 -5.90
N LYS A 204 -0.83 13.53 -4.93
CA LYS A 204 -0.49 14.95 -4.90
C LYS A 204 1.01 15.21 -4.66
N PRO A 205 1.67 14.62 -3.64
CA PRO A 205 3.11 14.81 -3.48
C PRO A 205 3.93 14.15 -4.58
N PHE A 206 3.47 13.04 -5.16
CA PHE A 206 4.15 12.43 -6.30
C PHE A 206 4.28 13.38 -7.50
N SER A 207 3.17 14.05 -7.88
CA SER A 207 3.20 15.05 -8.95
C SER A 207 4.12 16.24 -8.63
N ASN A 208 4.12 16.70 -7.38
CA ASN A 208 5.00 17.78 -6.94
C ASN A 208 6.49 17.37 -6.99
N SER A 209 6.81 16.15 -6.57
CA SER A 209 8.18 15.62 -6.60
C SER A 209 8.72 15.50 -8.02
N ILE A 210 7.91 15.02 -8.97
CA ILE A 210 8.29 14.98 -10.39
C ILE A 210 8.55 16.40 -10.93
N ARG A 211 7.67 17.36 -10.60
CA ARG A 211 7.88 18.76 -11.01
C ARG A 211 9.19 19.33 -10.45
N LEU A 212 9.55 18.96 -9.21
CA LEU A 212 10.79 19.40 -8.57
C LEU A 212 12.03 18.76 -9.21
N LEU A 213 11.93 17.48 -9.61
CA LEU A 213 12.97 16.78 -10.36
C LEU A 213 13.21 17.46 -11.72
N TRP A 214 12.14 17.78 -12.45
CA TRP A 214 12.19 18.54 -13.70
C TRP A 214 12.88 19.90 -13.54
N SER A 215 12.52 20.64 -12.48
CA SER A 215 13.15 21.92 -12.18
C SER A 215 14.64 21.77 -11.89
N SER A 216 15.04 20.70 -11.20
CA SER A 216 16.45 20.40 -10.88
C SER A 216 17.23 20.01 -12.13
N MET A 217 16.67 19.19 -13.00
CA MET A 217 17.28 18.81 -14.28
C MET A 217 17.48 20.03 -15.19
N LEU A 218 16.49 20.92 -15.27
CA LEU A 218 16.57 22.15 -16.06
C LEU A 218 17.68 23.07 -15.53
N SER A 219 17.77 23.22 -14.20
CA SER A 219 18.84 23.99 -13.55
C SER A 219 20.23 23.42 -13.85
N LEU A 220 20.41 22.10 -13.73
CA LEU A 220 21.68 21.43 -14.02
C LEU A 220 22.08 21.61 -15.49
N SER A 221 21.12 21.51 -16.42
CA SER A 221 21.36 21.72 -17.85
C SER A 221 21.89 23.13 -18.14
N ILE A 222 21.27 24.17 -17.57
CA ILE A 222 21.71 25.56 -17.72
C ILE A 222 23.13 25.74 -17.18
N PHE A 223 23.41 25.23 -15.98
CA PHE A 223 24.73 25.33 -15.36
C PHE A 223 25.82 24.69 -16.23
N MET A 224 25.55 23.51 -16.79
CA MET A 224 26.47 22.82 -17.69
C MET A 224 26.77 23.63 -18.96
N VAL A 225 25.75 24.24 -19.58
CA VAL A 225 25.95 25.10 -20.76
C VAL A 225 26.84 26.30 -20.42
N VAL A 226 26.60 26.97 -19.29
CA VAL A 226 27.42 28.11 -18.85
C VAL A 226 28.85 27.69 -18.60
N LEU A 227 29.08 26.56 -17.92
CA LEU A 227 30.43 26.04 -17.69
C LEU A 227 31.17 25.79 -19.01
N VAL A 228 30.53 25.14 -19.99
CA VAL A 228 31.14 24.87 -21.29
C VAL A 228 31.50 26.18 -22.01
N LEU A 229 30.63 27.19 -22.00
CA LEU A 229 30.91 28.50 -22.62
C LEU A 229 32.09 29.23 -21.95
N ILE A 230 32.19 29.18 -20.62
CA ILE A 230 33.33 29.76 -19.87
C ILE A 230 34.64 29.06 -20.25
N TRP A 231 34.64 27.72 -20.34
CA TRP A 231 35.83 26.97 -20.72
C TRP A 231 36.23 27.21 -22.18
N VAL A 232 35.28 27.31 -23.11
CA VAL A 232 35.55 27.62 -24.53
C VAL A 232 36.11 29.03 -24.71
N THR A 233 35.57 30.02 -24.00
CA THR A 233 36.06 31.41 -24.06
C THR A 233 37.46 31.55 -23.46
N LYS A 234 37.70 30.93 -22.30
CA LYS A 234 39.06 30.80 -21.74
C LYS A 234 39.99 30.12 -22.74
N ALA A 235 39.49 29.11 -23.45
CA ALA A 235 40.25 28.39 -24.44
C ALA A 235 40.70 29.22 -25.64
N TYR A 236 39.79 30.04 -26.14
CA TYR A 236 40.09 30.98 -27.20
C TYR A 236 41.09 32.06 -26.75
N GLN A 237 40.91 32.60 -25.54
CA GLN A 237 41.78 33.65 -24.97
C GLN A 237 43.22 33.19 -24.74
N ASP A 238 43.43 32.00 -24.16
CA ASP A 238 44.77 31.46 -23.90
C ASP A 238 45.52 31.18 -25.22
N ARG A 239 44.81 30.72 -26.26
CA ARG A 239 45.39 30.54 -27.60
C ARG A 239 45.81 31.88 -28.21
N GLY A 240 44.99 32.93 -28.06
CA GLY A 240 45.30 34.28 -28.53
C GLY A 240 46.53 34.92 -27.83
N ARG A 241 46.68 34.71 -26.52
CA ARG A 241 47.85 35.18 -25.74
C ARG A 241 49.16 34.48 -26.13
N SER A 242 49.11 33.18 -26.45
CA SER A 242 50.28 32.42 -26.92
C SER A 242 50.84 32.98 -28.24
N PHE A 243 49.98 33.42 -29.16
CA PHE A 243 50.41 34.04 -30.43
C PHE A 243 51.09 35.41 -30.23
N THR A 244 50.64 36.21 -29.26
CA THR A 244 51.21 37.55 -29.02
C THR A 244 52.58 37.49 -28.35
N MET A 245 52.84 36.48 -27.51
CA MET A 245 54.13 36.32 -26.85
C MET A 245 55.24 35.84 -27.82
N CYS A 246 54.87 35.17 -28.92
CA CYS A 246 55.79 34.73 -29.96
C CYS A 246 56.10 35.80 -31.04
N SER A 247 55.38 36.93 -31.06
CA SER A 247 55.69 38.05 -31.96
C SER A 247 56.56 39.08 -31.24
N ILE A 248 57.85 38.79 -31.06
CA ILE A 248 58.83 39.82 -30.73
C ILE A 248 59.25 40.45 -32.06
N THR A 249 58.78 41.67 -32.34
CA THR A 249 59.27 42.49 -33.45
C THR A 249 60.74 42.84 -33.20
N PRO A 250 61.67 42.62 -34.16
CA PRO A 250 63.03 43.11 -34.02
C PRO A 250 62.99 44.64 -34.01
N ASN A 251 63.48 45.25 -32.92
CA ASN A 251 63.83 46.66 -32.96
C ASN A 251 65.04 46.83 -33.88
N LEU A 252 64.93 47.89 -34.70
CA LEU A 252 65.79 48.30 -35.81
C LEU A 252 67.30 48.16 -35.55
#